data_AF-A0A937S7B2-F1
#
_entry.id   AF-A0A937S7B2-F1
#
_cell.length_a   1.000
_cell.length_b   1.000
_cell.length_c   1.000
_cell.angle_alpha   90.00
_cell.angle_beta   90.00
_cell.angle_gamma   90.00
#
_symmetry.space_group_name_H-M   'P 1'
#
loop_
_entity.id
_entity.type
_entity.pdbx_description
1 polymer ?
#
loop_
_entity_poly.entity_id
_entity_poly.type
_entity_poly.pdbx_seq_one_letter_code
_entity_poly.pdbx_strand_id
1 'polypeptide(L)'
;MTDPNPIATAALTQSAKDIRGSSPLIAIASEPPAKLIVDPPLPEPLAQGRVFIQYRTENLRVVPVFGKGALDVSPRIGHIHITDDAP
;
A
#
# COMPACT_ATOMS: atom_id res chain seq x y z
N MET A 1 14.58 20.76 50.20
CA MET A 1 13.46 19.86 49.88
C MET A 1 13.01 20.23 48.47
N THR A 2 13.61 19.62 47.46
CA THR A 2 13.28 19.86 46.04
C THR A 2 13.12 18.49 45.40
N ASP A 3 11.87 18.12 45.12
CA ASP A 3 11.55 16.87 44.45
C ASP A 3 11.89 16.97 42.96
N PRO A 4 12.57 15.99 42.35
CA PRO A 4 12.69 15.93 40.90
C PRO A 4 11.46 15.22 40.32
N ASN A 5 10.66 15.96 39.56
CA ASN A 5 9.57 15.42 38.75
C ASN A 5 10.16 14.61 37.57
N PRO A 6 9.91 13.29 37.43
CA PRO A 6 10.34 12.55 36.25
C PRO A 6 9.35 12.83 35.10
N ILE A 7 9.79 13.57 34.08
CA ILE A 7 9.05 13.61 32.80
C ILE A 7 9.24 12.25 32.15
N ALA A 8 8.24 11.38 32.33
CA ALA A 8 8.14 10.13 31.58
C ALA A 8 7.70 10.46 30.14
N THR A 9 8.63 10.40 29.19
CA THR A 9 8.29 10.35 27.77
C THR A 9 7.60 9.03 27.50
N ALA A 10 6.26 9.04 27.42
CA ALA A 10 5.50 7.90 26.95
C ALA A 10 5.84 7.68 25.47
N ALA A 11 6.59 6.62 25.16
CA ALA A 11 6.76 6.15 23.80
C ALA A 11 5.39 5.64 23.31
N LEU A 12 4.70 6.43 22.47
CA LEU A 12 3.52 5.96 21.77
C LEU A 12 3.93 4.76 20.91
N THR A 13 3.42 3.58 21.26
CA THR A 13 3.64 2.36 20.47
C THR A 13 2.98 2.55 19.11
N GLN A 14 3.78 2.83 18.08
CA GLN A 14 3.28 2.93 16.71
C GLN A 14 2.75 1.56 16.29
N SER A 15 1.45 1.46 15.99
CA SER A 15 0.86 0.23 15.48
C SER A 15 0.93 0.20 13.97
N ALA A 16 1.21 -0.98 13.40
CA ALA A 16 1.07 -1.19 11.96
C ALA A 16 -0.33 -0.82 11.45
N LYS A 17 -1.36 -0.98 12.30
CA LYS A 17 -2.74 -0.57 11.98
C LYS A 17 -2.88 0.94 11.74
N ASP A 18 -2.10 1.77 12.42
CA ASP A 18 -2.18 3.23 12.30
C ASP A 18 -1.71 3.71 10.92
N ILE A 19 -0.81 2.95 10.29
CA ILE A 19 -0.25 3.26 8.96
C ILE A 19 -0.96 2.47 7.86
N ARG A 20 -1.27 1.20 8.10
CA ARG A 20 -1.78 0.26 7.08
C ARG A 20 -3.29 0.09 7.09
N GLY A 21 -3.97 0.55 8.14
CA GLY A 21 -5.40 0.37 8.30
C GLY A 21 -5.80 -1.06 8.71
N SER A 22 -7.04 -1.43 8.42
CA SER A 22 -7.61 -2.74 8.79
C SER A 22 -6.89 -3.91 8.12
N SER A 23 -6.81 -5.04 8.84
CA SER A 23 -6.19 -6.27 8.32
C SER A 23 -6.77 -6.65 6.94
N PRO A 24 -5.94 -7.06 5.96
CA PRO A 24 -6.41 -7.55 4.67
C PRO A 24 -7.30 -8.81 4.79
N LEU A 25 -7.23 -9.51 5.92
CA LEU A 25 -8.02 -10.72 6.20
C LEU A 25 -9.43 -10.44 6.70
N ILE A 26 -9.78 -9.17 6.96
CA ILE A 26 -11.10 -8.78 7.46
C ILE A 26 -11.83 -8.01 6.36
N ALA A 27 -13.06 -8.40 6.09
CA ALA A 27 -13.95 -7.70 5.17
C ALA A 27 -14.24 -6.28 5.70
N ILE A 28 -14.13 -5.29 4.83
CA ILE A 28 -14.51 -3.91 5.14
C ILE A 28 -15.91 -3.71 4.57
N ALA A 29 -16.86 -3.36 5.44
CA ALA A 29 -18.21 -3.07 5.00
C ALA A 29 -18.23 -1.84 4.09
N SER A 30 -18.88 -1.95 2.93
CA SER A 30 -19.04 -0.85 1.96
C SER A 30 -17.74 -0.22 1.47
N GLU A 31 -16.69 -1.03 1.27
CA GLU A 31 -15.43 -0.57 0.69
C GLU A 31 -15.67 0.01 -0.72
N PRO A 32 -15.17 1.22 -1.03
CA PRO A 32 -15.26 1.77 -2.38
C PRO A 32 -14.48 0.90 -3.38
N PRO A 33 -14.90 0.83 -4.66
CA PRO A 33 -14.18 0.04 -5.65
C PRO A 33 -12.72 0.47 -5.81
N ALA A 34 -11.85 -0.52 -6.03
CA ALA A 34 -10.46 -0.26 -6.40
C ALA A 34 -10.39 0.51 -7.73
N LYS A 35 -9.48 1.47 -7.82
CA LYS A 35 -9.23 2.27 -9.03
C LYS A 35 -7.74 2.34 -9.32
N LEU A 36 -7.41 2.24 -10.60
CA LEU A 36 -6.09 2.56 -11.14
C LEU A 36 -6.23 3.84 -11.97
N ILE A 37 -5.47 4.86 -11.62
CA ILE A 37 -5.40 6.13 -12.31
C ILE A 37 -4.03 6.19 -12.97
N VAL A 38 -4.01 6.41 -14.28
CA VAL A 38 -2.81 6.38 -15.10
C VAL A 38 -2.73 7.69 -15.86
N ASP A 39 -1.62 8.39 -15.69
CA ASP A 39 -1.37 9.64 -16.41
C ASP A 39 -0.85 9.35 -17.82
N PRO A 40 -0.93 10.33 -18.74
CA PRO A 40 -0.20 10.24 -20.00
C PRO A 40 1.32 10.11 -19.77
N PRO A 41 2.06 9.55 -20.75
CA PRO A 41 3.52 9.52 -20.66
C PRO A 41 4.13 10.92 -20.55
N LEU A 42 5.22 11.05 -19.79
CA LEU A 42 5.93 12.33 -19.67
C LEU A 42 6.52 12.75 -21.03
N PRO A 43 6.27 14.00 -21.49
CA PRO A 43 6.67 14.43 -22.83
C PRO A 43 8.18 14.36 -23.10
N GLU A 44 9.01 14.75 -22.14
CA GLU A 44 10.47 14.82 -22.34
C GLU A 44 11.12 13.44 -22.53
N PRO A 45 10.88 12.42 -21.66
CA PRO A 45 11.32 11.06 -21.93
C PRO A 45 10.73 10.50 -23.24
N LEU A 46 9.46 10.80 -23.53
CA LEU A 46 8.78 10.31 -24.73
C LEU A 46 9.45 10.80 -26.02
N ALA A 47 9.85 12.08 -26.06
CA ALA A 47 10.63 12.64 -27.17
C ALA A 47 11.99 11.96 -27.37
N GLN A 48 12.52 11.29 -26.35
CA GLN A 48 13.79 10.56 -26.36
C GLN A 48 13.59 9.05 -26.57
N GLY A 49 12.39 8.61 -26.94
CA GLY A 49 12.06 7.20 -27.16
C GLY A 49 11.84 6.38 -25.90
N ARG A 50 11.62 7.02 -24.74
CA ARG A 50 11.39 6.37 -23.44
C ARG A 50 9.96 6.62 -22.95
N VAL A 51 9.35 5.65 -22.29
CA VAL A 51 7.97 5.76 -21.79
C VAL A 51 7.96 5.79 -20.28
N PHE A 52 7.67 6.96 -19.70
CA PHE A 52 7.61 7.18 -18.27
C PHE A 52 6.16 7.54 -17.94
N ILE A 53 5.47 6.68 -17.18
CA ILE A 53 4.05 6.83 -16.87
C ILE A 53 3.88 6.85 -15.36
N GLN A 54 3.30 7.95 -14.86
CA GLN A 54 2.89 8.03 -13.48
C GLN A 54 1.55 7.31 -13.31
N TYR A 55 1.42 6.56 -12.22
CA TYR A 55 0.15 5.94 -11.85
C TYR A 55 -0.07 6.06 -10.35
N ARG A 56 -1.33 6.03 -9.94
CA ARG A 56 -1.74 5.88 -8.55
C ARG A 56 -2.90 4.90 -8.43
N THR A 57 -2.97 4.23 -7.29
CA THR A 57 -4.07 3.32 -6.98
C THR A 57 -4.88 3.86 -5.81
N GLU A 58 -6.20 3.77 -5.89
CA GLU A 58 -7.12 4.11 -4.81
C GLU A 58 -7.89 2.85 -4.39
N ASN A 59 -8.09 2.66 -3.08
CA ASN A 59 -8.79 1.49 -2.50
C ASN A 59 -8.26 0.13 -2.98
N LEU A 60 -6.98 0.07 -3.37
CA LEU A 60 -6.30 -1.18 -3.71
C LEU A 60 -5.78 -1.82 -2.42
N ARG A 61 -6.14 -3.09 -2.20
CA ARG A 61 -5.63 -3.90 -1.09
C ARG A 61 -4.87 -5.10 -1.63
N VAL A 62 -3.64 -5.28 -1.17
CA VAL A 62 -2.90 -6.53 -1.38
C VAL A 62 -3.35 -7.51 -0.32
N VAL A 63 -4.10 -8.53 -0.74
CA VAL A 63 -4.67 -9.54 0.15
C VAL A 63 -3.92 -10.87 0.01
N PRO A 64 -3.49 -11.49 1.12
CA PRO A 64 -2.96 -12.84 1.08
C PRO A 64 -4.13 -13.82 0.93
N VAL A 65 -4.31 -14.37 -0.27
CA VAL A 65 -5.33 -15.40 -0.55
C VAL A 65 -4.69 -16.78 -0.59
N PHE A 66 -5.29 -17.77 0.07
CA PHE A 66 -4.77 -19.14 0.16
C PHE A 66 -5.85 -20.18 -0.17
N GLY A 67 -5.41 -21.38 -0.56
CA GLY A 67 -6.29 -22.52 -0.81
C GLY A 67 -7.20 -22.37 -2.04
N LYS A 68 -8.21 -23.23 -2.17
CA LYS A 68 -9.05 -23.33 -3.37
C LYS A 68 -9.78 -22.02 -3.72
N GLY A 69 -10.19 -21.24 -2.72
CA GLY A 69 -10.90 -19.98 -2.91
C GLY A 69 -10.05 -18.85 -3.50
N ALA A 70 -8.71 -18.95 -3.46
CA ALA A 70 -7.82 -18.00 -4.12
C ALA A 70 -7.96 -18.02 -5.66
N LEU A 71 -8.46 -19.13 -6.22
CA LEU A 71 -8.71 -19.24 -7.66
C LEU A 71 -9.99 -18.51 -8.09
N ASP A 72 -10.87 -18.20 -7.14
CA ASP A 72 -12.21 -17.64 -7.39
C ASP A 72 -12.24 -16.11 -7.26
N VAL A 73 -11.15 -15.47 -6.80
CA VAL A 73 -11.06 -14.01 -6.74
C VAL A 73 -10.66 -13.41 -8.09
N SER A 74 -11.45 -12.43 -8.56
CA SER A 74 -11.26 -11.69 -9.81
C SER A 74 -11.44 -10.18 -9.54
N PRO A 75 -10.68 -9.28 -10.19
CA PRO A 75 -9.69 -9.53 -11.24
C PRO A 75 -8.38 -10.15 -10.72
N ARG A 76 -7.79 -11.08 -11.48
CA ARG A 76 -6.44 -11.65 -11.25
C ARG A 76 -5.31 -10.65 -11.55
N ILE A 77 -5.61 -9.36 -11.54
CA ILE A 77 -4.70 -8.31 -11.96
C ILE A 77 -3.74 -8.00 -10.81
N GLY A 78 -2.44 -8.16 -11.07
CA GLY A 78 -1.38 -7.56 -10.26
C GLY A 78 -0.35 -8.57 -9.73
N HIS A 79 0.46 -9.16 -10.60
CA HIS A 79 1.78 -9.61 -10.14
C HIS A 79 2.64 -8.34 -10.04
N ILE A 80 3.01 -7.94 -8.82
CA ILE A 80 3.97 -6.87 -8.60
C ILE A 80 5.35 -7.51 -8.64
N HIS A 81 6.12 -7.26 -9.70
CA HIS A 81 7.53 -7.60 -9.71
C HIS A 81 8.26 -6.55 -8.88
N ILE A 82 8.58 -6.88 -7.62
CA ILE A 82 9.45 -6.08 -6.76
C ILE A 82 10.85 -6.65 -6.91
N THR A 83 11.78 -5.85 -7.39
CA THR A 83 13.22 -6.14 -7.24
C THR A 83 13.68 -5.32 -6.05
N ASP A 84 14.09 -6.00 -4.97
CA ASP A 84 14.80 -5.36 -3.87
C ASP A 84 16.27 -5.30 -4.27
N ASP A 85 16.92 -4.15 -4.15
CA ASP A 85 18.35 -4.05 -4.45
C ASP A 85 19.11 -4.97 -3.48
N ALA A 86 19.84 -5.95 -4.04
CA ALA A 86 20.76 -6.77 -3.24
C ALA A 86 21.90 -5.90 -2.70
N PRO A 87 22.46 -6.19 -1.50
CA PRO A 87 23.56 -5.41 -0.93
C PRO A 87 24.81 -5.37 -1.80
#